data_AF-A0AB37UC24-F1
#
_entry.id   AF-A0AB37UC24-F1
#
_cell.length_a   1.000
_cell.length_b   1.000
_cell.length_c   1.000
_cell.angle_alpha   90.00
_cell.angle_beta   90.00
_cell.angle_gamma   90.00
#
_symmetry.space_group_name_H-M   'P 1'
#
loop_
_entity.id
_entity.type
_entity.pdbx_description
1 polymer ?
#
loop_
_entity_poly.entity_id
_entity_poly.type
_entity_poly.pdbx_seq_one_letter_code
_entity_poly.pdbx_strand_id
1 'polypeptide(L)' 'MISLKHDPTTLIIGATGSIGRAVVQELANSNLLHIRAVTRDSSAAQAFRQQGIEPIHLDLSQYETYAPALRQLVKIT' A
#
# COMPACT_ATOMS: atom_id res chain seq x y z
N MET A 1 -9.94 12.03 26.87
CA MET A 1 -9.19 10.89 26.28
C MET A 1 -9.36 10.96 24.77
N ILE A 2 -8.33 11.35 24.02
CA ILE A 2 -8.39 11.35 22.55
C ILE A 2 -7.39 10.29 22.09
N SER A 3 -7.89 9.11 21.70
CA SER A 3 -7.06 8.11 21.01
C SER A 3 -7.05 8.45 19.52
N LEU A 4 -6.07 9.25 19.09
CA LEU A 4 -5.73 9.42 17.67
C LEU A 4 -4.93 8.21 17.19
N LYS A 5 -5.54 7.01 17.17
CA LYS A 5 -4.95 5.88 16.45
C LYS A 5 -5.57 5.84 15.06
N HIS A 6 -4.94 6.54 14.12
CA HIS A 6 -5.10 6.17 12.71
C HIS A 6 -4.44 4.81 12.51
N ASP A 7 -5.08 3.92 11.74
CA ASP A 7 -4.51 2.63 11.39
C ASP A 7 -3.14 2.85 10.73
N PRO A 8 -2.07 2.21 11.21
CA PRO A 8 -0.74 2.46 10.68
C PRO A 8 -0.68 2.06 9.21
N THR A 9 -0.13 2.97 8.39
CA THR A 9 0.00 2.73 6.95
C THR A 9 1.18 1.81 6.68
N THR A 10 0.94 0.74 5.93
CA THR A 10 1.97 -0.19 5.42
C THR A 10 2.02 -0.11 3.91
N LEU A 11 3.22 0.18 3.38
CA LEU A 11 3.51 0.23 1.95
C LEU A 11 4.03 -1.14 1.53
N ILE A 12 3.40 -1.73 0.52
CA ILE A 12 3.83 -3.01 -0.02
C ILE A 12 4.44 -2.79 -1.40
N ILE A 13 5.75 -3.00 -1.51
CA ILE A 13 6.47 -2.98 -2.80
C ILE A 13 6.33 -4.36 -3.44
N GLY A 14 6.16 -4.41 -4.77
CA GLY A 14 5.93 -5.68 -5.45
C GLY A 14 4.56 -6.29 -5.15
N ALA A 15 3.58 -5.46 -4.78
CA ALA A 15 2.21 -5.87 -4.43
C ALA A 15 1.48 -6.66 -5.52
N THR A 16 1.94 -6.58 -6.77
CA THR A 16 1.40 -7.33 -7.92
C THR A 16 2.08 -8.69 -8.14
N GLY A 17 3.22 -8.96 -7.51
CA GLY A 17 3.91 -10.24 -7.56
C GLY A 17 3.25 -11.29 -6.66
N SER A 18 3.58 -12.57 -6.84
CA SER A 18 2.93 -13.67 -6.12
C SER A 18 2.98 -13.52 -4.59
N ILE A 19 4.15 -13.16 -4.05
CA ILE A 19 4.33 -12.95 -2.61
C ILE A 19 3.59 -11.68 -2.16
N GLY A 20 3.78 -10.56 -2.86
CA GLY A 20 3.13 -9.29 -2.51
C GLY A 20 1.61 -9.40 -2.51
N ARG A 21 1.02 -10.12 -3.45
CA ARG A 21 -0.44 -10.37 -3.49
C ARG A 21 -0.91 -11.15 -2.27
N ALA A 22 -0.18 -12.19 -1.86
CA ALA A 22 -0.51 -12.96 -0.67
C ALA A 22 -0.42 -12.10 0.60
N VAL A 23 0.62 -11.27 0.71
CA VAL A 23 0.77 -10.33 1.83
C VAL A 23 -0.35 -9.29 1.86
N VAL A 24 -0.70 -8.69 0.71
CA VAL A 24 -1.81 -7.75 0.60
C VAL A 24 -3.12 -8.40 1.06
N GLN A 25 -3.42 -9.61 0.60
CA GLN A 25 -4.64 -10.33 0.95
C GLN A 25 -4.72 -10.63 2.45
N GLU A 26 -3.63 -11.16 3.03
CA GLU A 26 -3.59 -11.47 4.46
C GLU A 26 -3.77 -10.22 5.32
N LEU A 27 -3.06 -9.14 5.00
CA LEU A 27 -3.10 -7.92 5.80
C LEU A 27 -4.41 -7.14 5.62
N ALA A 28 -4.99 -7.13 4.42
CA ALA A 28 -6.28 -6.48 4.17
C ALA A 28 -7.41 -7.11 4.99
N ASN A 29 -7.36 -8.43 5.23
CA ASN A 29 -8.36 -9.13 6.03
C ASN A 29 -8.30 -8.78 7.53
N SER A 30 -7.17 -8.22 8.02
CA SER A 30 -7.00 -7.91 9.44
C SER A 30 -7.81 -6.70 9.90
N ASN A 31 -8.13 -5.75 9.01
CA ASN A 31 -8.69 -4.44 9.34
C ASN A 31 -7.91 -3.65 10.42
N LEU A 32 -6.64 -3.99 10.66
CA LEU A 32 -5.77 -3.31 11.65
C LEU A 32 -4.82 -2.31 11.00
N LEU A 33 -4.67 -2.36 9.68
CA LEU A 33 -3.66 -1.64 8.91
C LEU A 33 -4.32 -0.95 7.72
N HIS A 34 -3.85 0.26 7.42
CA HIS A 34 -4.12 0.89 6.14
C HIS A 34 -3.09 0.40 5.11
N ILE A 35 -3.53 -0.29 4.07
CA ILE A 35 -2.63 -0.91 3.07
C ILE A 35 -2.48 0.01 1.87
N ARG A 36 -1.23 0.35 1.56
CA ARG A 36 -0.83 1.07 0.35
C ARG A 36 -0.04 0.14 -0.57
N ALA A 37 -0.61 -0.24 -1.69
CA ALA A 37 -0.02 -1.19 -2.64
C ALA A 37 0.70 -0.45 -3.78
N VAL A 38 2.00 -0.70 -3.96
CA VAL A 38 2.77 -0.12 -5.06
C VAL A 38 2.47 -0.87 -6.35
N THR A 39 2.09 -0.12 -7.39
CA THR A 39 1.96 -0.66 -8.74
C THR A 39 2.26 0.41 -9.79
N ARG A 40 2.78 -0.04 -10.94
CA ARG A 40 2.92 0.76 -12.17
C ARG A 40 1.83 0.42 -13.19
N ASP A 41 1.07 -0.64 -12.95
CA ASP A 41 0.01 -1.14 -13.81
C ASP A 41 -1.34 -0.56 -13.39
N SER A 42 -2.05 0.08 -14.32
CA SER A 42 -3.31 0.78 -14.08
C SER A 42 -4.48 -0.18 -13.81
N SER A 43 -4.47 -1.37 -14.41
CA SER A 43 -5.48 -2.41 -14.17
C SER A 43 -5.37 -2.95 -12.74
N ALA A 44 -4.16 -3.25 -12.29
CA ALA A 44 -3.88 -3.64 -10.92
C ALA A 44 -4.26 -2.52 -9.92
N ALA A 45 -3.99 -1.26 -10.26
CA ALA A 45 -4.42 -0.14 -9.43
C ALA A 45 -5.95 -0.07 -9.29
N GLN A 46 -6.70 -0.33 -10.37
CA GLN A 46 -8.16 -0.38 -10.31
C GLN A 46 -8.65 -1.56 -9.47
N ALA A 47 -8.05 -2.74 -9.62
CA ALA A 47 -8.37 -3.91 -8.82
C ALA A 47 -8.16 -3.67 -7.32
N PHE A 48 -7.06 -3.01 -6.93
CA PHE A 48 -6.83 -2.64 -5.52
C PHE A 48 -7.90 -1.70 -4.98
N ARG A 49 -8.31 -0.68 -5.75
CA ARG A 49 -9.41 0.22 -5.31
C ARG A 49 -10.71 -0.52 -5.06
N GLN A 50 -11.06 -1.48 -5.92
CA GLN A 50 -12.26 -2.30 -5.75
C GLN A 50 -12.22 -3.17 -4.49
N GLN A 51 -11.02 -3.46 -3.98
CA GLN A 51 -10.77 -4.21 -2.75
C GLN A 51 -10.58 -3.31 -1.52
N GLY A 52 -10.77 -1.99 -1.65
CA GLY A 52 -10.57 -1.04 -0.55
C GLY A 52 -9.09 -0.77 -0.21
N ILE A 53 -8.16 -1.22 -1.06
CA ILE A 53 -6.72 -1.01 -0.90
C ILE A 53 -6.32 0.27 -1.63
N GLU A 54 -5.44 1.08 -1.03
CA GLU A 54 -4.92 2.30 -1.66
C GLU A 54 -3.81 1.93 -2.67
N PRO A 55 -4.01 2.07 -3.99
CA PRO A 55 -2.90 1.95 -4.92
C PRO A 55 -2.05 3.23 -4.90
N ILE A 56 -0.73 3.07 -4.93
CA ILE A 56 0.20 4.19 -5.13
C ILE A 56 1.19 3.88 -6.24
N HIS A 57 1.56 4.92 -6.98
CA HIS A 57 2.70 4.86 -7.88
C HIS A 57 3.99 5.16 -7.10
N LEU A 58 4.92 4.21 -7.13
CA LEU A 58 6.31 4.38 -6.70
C LEU A 58 7.18 3.67 -7.73
N ASP A 59 8.08 4.41 -8.37
CA ASP A 59 9.12 3.88 -9.22
C ASP A 59 10.46 4.05 -8.50
N LEU A 60 11.11 2.94 -8.17
CA LEU A 60 12.37 2.95 -7.43
C LEU A 60 13.50 3.62 -8.22
N SER A 61 13.34 3.81 -9.54
CA SER A 61 14.30 4.53 -10.39
C SER A 61 14.01 6.03 -10.52
N GLN A 62 12.86 6.52 -10.02
CA GLN A 62 12.43 7.92 -10.15
C GLN A 62 12.15 8.52 -8.76
N TYR A 63 13.13 9.24 -8.20
CA TYR A 63 13.08 9.70 -6.82
C TYR A 63 11.90 10.66 -6.54
N GLU A 64 11.41 11.36 -7.55
CA GLU A 64 10.25 12.26 -7.47
C GLU A 64 8.97 11.51 -7.06
N THR A 65 8.92 10.19 -7.29
CA THR A 65 7.78 9.34 -6.91
C THR A 65 7.80 8.92 -5.43
N TYR A 66 8.89 9.14 -4.70
CA TYR A 66 9.07 8.65 -3.33
C TYR A 66 8.25 9.45 -2.32
N ALA A 67 8.35 10.79 -2.36
CA ALA A 67 7.68 11.67 -1.42
C ALA A 67 6.15 11.43 -1.32
N PRO A 68 5.40 11.31 -2.44
CA PRO A 68 3.98 10.97 -2.36
C PRO A 68 3.72 9.56 -1.80
N ALA A 69 4.57 8.58 -2.10
CA ALA A 69 4.38 7.19 -1.67
C ALA A 69 4.70 6.94 -0.19
N LEU A 70 5.70 7.65 0.35
CA LEU A 70 6.22 7.46 1.71
C LEU A 70 5.53 8.34 2.76
N ARG A 71 4.60 9.20 2.36
CA ARG A 71 3.90 10.10 3.29
C ARG A 71 3.10 9.30 4.32
N GLN A 72 3.28 9.66 5.60
CA GLN A 72 2.61 9.04 6.77
C GLN A 72 2.85 7.53 6.89
N LEU A 73 3.96 7.05 6.32
CA LEU A 73 4.29 5.64 6.31
C LEU A 73 4.88 5.18 7.64
N VAL A 74 4.40 4.04 8.14
CA VAL A 74 4.97 3.39 9.34
C VAL A 74 5.91 2.26 8.96
N LYS A 75 5.62 1.52 7.89
CA LYS A 75 6.42 0.35 7.47
C LYS A 75 6.43 0.15 5.95
N ILE A 76 7.58 -0.26 5.42
CA ILE A 76 7.74 -0.79 4.06
C ILE A 76 7.88 -2.32 4.16
N THR A 77 7.17 -3.06 3.32
CA THR A 77 7.26 -4.53 3.20
C THR A 77 7.33 -4.94 1.73
#